data_AF-A0A1H9K3T1-F1
#
_entry.id   AF-A0A1H9K3T1-F1
#
_cell.length_a   1.000
_cell.length_b   1.000
_cell.length_c   1.000
_cell.angle_alpha   90.00
_cell.angle_beta   90.00
_cell.angle_gamma   90.00
#
_symmetry.space_group_name_H-M   'P 1'
#
loop_
_entity.id
_entity.type
_entity.pdbx_description
1 polymer ?
#
loop_
_entity_poly.entity_id
_entity_poly.type
_entity_poly.pdbx_seq_one_letter_code
_entity_poly.pdbx_strand_id
1 'polypeptide(L)'
;MLCSAPLDIREKYVIENDRYAARKIVLDGLGSLPAIEKVEEMINIELLGTDLKLQAMPQPNSGIKLPIAPLIKNAPVDSTSKSKEKRGEIVNKLIEHYRQNENKEG
;
A
#
# COMPACT_ATOMS: atom_id res chain seq x y z
N MET A 1 36.27 -25.32 -2.90
CA MET A 1 35.71 -24.56 -1.77
C MET A 1 34.96 -23.38 -2.35
N LEU A 2 33.63 -23.40 -2.31
CA LEU A 2 32.79 -22.28 -2.74
C LEU A 2 32.39 -21.50 -1.48
N CYS A 3 32.89 -20.28 -1.34
CA CYS A 3 32.53 -19.38 -0.25
C CYS A 3 31.04 -19.07 -0.32
N SER A 4 30.30 -19.48 0.71
CA SER A 4 28.94 -18.99 0.96
C SER A 4 29.07 -17.61 1.56
N ALA A 5 28.96 -16.57 0.72
CA ALA A 5 28.78 -15.21 1.22
C ALA A 5 27.44 -15.17 1.98
N PRO A 6 27.36 -14.52 3.16
CA PRO A 6 26.09 -14.31 3.83
C PRO A 6 25.27 -13.34 2.98
N LEU A 7 24.30 -13.87 2.24
CA LEU A 7 23.28 -13.06 1.57
C LEU A 7 22.51 -12.31 2.65
N ASP A 8 22.50 -10.98 2.57
CA ASP A 8 21.66 -10.15 3.43
C ASP A 8 20.20 -10.62 3.26
N ILE A 9 19.54 -10.95 4.37
CA ILE A 9 18.23 -11.63 4.41
C ILE A 9 17.17 -10.86 3.59
N ARG A 10 17.42 -9.56 3.34
CA ARG A 10 16.60 -8.68 2.50
C ARG A 10 16.51 -9.09 1.03
N GLU A 11 17.48 -9.83 0.49
CA GLU A 11 17.44 -10.32 -0.90
C GLU A 11 16.77 -11.69 -1.06
N LYS A 12 16.40 -12.35 0.06
CA LYS A 12 15.83 -13.71 0.04
C LYS A 12 14.31 -13.75 -0.18
N TYR A 13 13.61 -12.63 -0.01
CA TYR A 13 12.16 -12.56 -0.10
C TYR A 13 11.73 -11.54 -1.16
N VAL A 14 11.64 -11.97 -2.41
CA VAL A 14 10.81 -11.27 -3.40
C VAL A 14 9.37 -11.63 -3.08
N ILE A 15 8.66 -10.77 -2.37
CA ILE A 15 7.21 -10.89 -2.24
C ILE A 15 6.63 -10.44 -3.59
N GLU A 16 6.57 -11.37 -4.55
CA GLU A 16 5.74 -11.21 -5.73
C GLU A 16 4.29 -11.22 -5.24
N ASN A 17 3.70 -10.03 -5.17
CA ASN A 17 2.27 -9.87 -4.98
C ASN A 17 1.58 -10.29 -6.28
N ASP A 18 1.54 -11.61 -6.51
CA ASP A 18 0.88 -12.20 -7.65
C ASP A 18 -0.60 -11.82 -7.55
N ARG A 19 -1.11 -11.17 -8.60
CA ARG A 19 -2.46 -10.57 -8.70
C ARG A 19 -3.60 -11.59 -8.54
N TYR A 20 -3.29 -12.84 -8.20
CA TYR A 20 -4.17 -14.00 -8.17
C TYR A 20 -4.09 -14.84 -6.88
N ALA A 21 -3.36 -14.40 -5.85
CA ALA A 21 -3.27 -15.12 -4.58
C ALA A 21 -4.64 -15.10 -3.85
N ALA A 22 -5.25 -16.28 -3.75
CA ALA A 22 -6.54 -16.62 -3.16
C ALA A 22 -7.82 -16.23 -3.95
N ARG A 23 -8.27 -17.13 -4.84
CA ARG A 23 -9.60 -17.07 -5.50
C ARG A 23 -10.73 -17.79 -4.76
N LYS A 24 -10.45 -18.56 -3.70
CA LYS A 24 -11.46 -19.27 -2.90
C LYS A 24 -10.83 -19.81 -1.62
N ILE A 25 -11.41 -19.51 -0.45
CA ILE A 25 -11.11 -20.20 0.80
C ILE A 25 -12.25 -21.20 1.01
N VAL A 26 -11.94 -22.49 1.09
CA VAL A 26 -12.92 -23.55 1.35
C VAL A 26 -12.73 -24.00 2.79
N LEU A 27 -13.73 -23.74 3.62
CA LEU A 27 -13.77 -24.21 5.00
C LEU A 27 -14.51 -25.55 5.02
N ASP A 28 -13.76 -26.65 5.08
CA ASP A 28 -14.31 -28.02 5.13
C ASP A 28 -14.19 -28.61 6.55
N GLY A 29 -14.96 -29.68 6.84
CA GLY A 29 -14.92 -30.38 8.13
C GLY A 29 -15.65 -29.68 9.29
N LEU A 30 -16.43 -28.64 8.99
CA LEU A 30 -17.25 -27.94 9.98
C LEU A 30 -18.55 -28.70 10.22
N GLY A 31 -18.79 -29.15 11.45
CA GLY A 31 -20.04 -29.85 11.83
C GLY A 31 -21.29 -28.97 11.79
N SER A 32 -21.12 -27.65 11.74
CA SER A 32 -22.18 -26.65 11.58
C SER A 32 -21.59 -25.39 10.95
N LEU A 33 -22.41 -24.59 10.28
CA LEU A 33 -21.99 -23.30 9.76
C LEU A 33 -21.56 -22.38 10.93
N PRO A 34 -20.32 -21.85 10.91
CA PRO A 34 -19.86 -20.95 11.94
C PRO A 34 -20.58 -19.61 11.87
N ALA A 35 -20.69 -18.94 13.01
CA ALA A 35 -21.14 -17.55 13.06
C ALA A 35 -20.19 -16.65 12.26
N ILE A 36 -20.70 -15.52 11.77
CA ILE A 36 -19.96 -14.65 10.85
C ILE A 36 -18.66 -14.12 11.47
N GLU A 37 -18.68 -13.82 12.77
CA GLU A 37 -17.52 -13.34 13.52
C GLU A 37 -16.41 -14.40 13.54
N LYS A 38 -16.80 -15.67 13.61
CA LYS A 38 -15.84 -16.79 13.59
C LYS A 38 -15.26 -17.00 12.19
N VAL A 39 -16.07 -16.81 11.15
CA VAL A 39 -15.61 -16.85 9.76
C VAL A 39 -14.61 -15.72 9.49
N GLU A 40 -14.89 -14.51 9.97
CA GLU A 40 -13.98 -13.37 9.85
C GLU A 40 -12.63 -13.64 10.54
N GLU A 41 -12.65 -14.20 11.75
CA GLU A 41 -11.42 -14.60 12.46
C GLU A 41 -10.61 -15.62 11.66
N MET A 42 -11.26 -16.66 11.15
CA MET A 42 -10.60 -17.71 10.35
C MET A 42 -10.01 -17.16 9.06
N ILE A 43 -10.73 -16.28 8.36
CA ILE A 43 -10.25 -15.61 7.15
C ILE A 43 -9.05 -14.71 7.48
N ASN A 44 -9.10 -13.95 8.57
CA ASN A 44 -8.01 -13.07 8.97
C ASN A 44 -6.73 -13.86 9.26
N ILE A 45 -6.85 -15.03 9.90
CA ILE A 45 -5.71 -15.93 10.14
C ILE A 45 -5.11 -16.42 8.82
N GLU A 46 -5.93 -16.86 7.87
CA GLU A 46 -5.43 -17.37 6.59
C GLU A 46 -4.82 -16.28 5.69
N LEU A 47 -5.33 -15.04 5.78
CA LEU A 47 -4.84 -13.93 4.97
C LEU A 47 -3.62 -13.24 5.57
N LEU A 48 -3.54 -13.16 6.91
CA LEU A 48 -2.55 -12.33 7.60
C LEU A 48 -1.59 -13.11 8.51
N GLY A 49 -1.87 -14.38 8.79
CA GLY A 49 -1.22 -15.12 9.87
C GLY A 49 -1.84 -14.86 11.24
N THR A 50 -1.25 -15.47 12.28
CA THR A 50 -1.79 -15.40 13.66
C THR A 50 -1.25 -14.22 14.47
N ASP A 51 -0.19 -13.58 13.95
CA ASP A 51 0.55 -12.49 14.57
C ASP A 51 0.00 -11.10 14.18
N LEU A 52 -0.72 -11.01 13.07
CA LEU A 52 -1.26 -9.77 12.53
C LEU A 52 -2.79 -9.70 12.72
N LYS A 53 -3.29 -8.51 13.07
CA LYS A 53 -4.72 -8.23 13.22
C LYS A 53 -5.13 -7.08 12.32
N LEU A 54 -6.28 -7.22 11.64
CA LEU A 54 -6.90 -6.09 10.96
C LEU A 54 -7.32 -5.05 11.99
N GLN A 55 -6.66 -3.91 11.98
CA GLN A 55 -7.22 -2.73 12.61
C GLN A 55 -8.18 -2.09 11.63
N ALA A 56 -9.42 -1.86 12.06
CA ALA A 56 -10.34 -1.01 11.33
C ALA A 56 -9.71 0.37 11.26
N MET A 57 -9.07 0.66 10.13
CA MET A 57 -8.46 1.96 9.91
C MET A 57 -9.63 2.95 9.90
N PRO A 58 -9.63 3.97 10.79
CA PRO A 58 -10.65 5.02 10.67
C PRO A 58 -10.58 5.54 9.24
N GLN A 59 -11.75 5.72 8.61
CA GLN A 59 -11.91 6.39 7.32
C GLN A 59 -10.87 7.51 7.25
N PRO A 60 -10.01 7.57 6.22
CA PRO A 60 -8.87 8.47 6.21
C PRO A 60 -9.36 9.84 6.64
N ASN A 61 -8.95 10.26 7.84
CA ASN A 61 -9.42 11.50 8.44
C ASN A 61 -9.15 12.59 7.41
N SER A 62 -10.20 13.07 6.76
CA SER A 62 -10.15 14.11 5.73
C SER A 62 -9.63 15.46 6.27
N GLY A 63 -9.30 15.50 7.57
CA GLY A 63 -8.69 16.61 8.27
C GLY A 63 -7.15 16.67 8.24
N ILE A 64 -6.44 15.66 7.72
CA ILE A 64 -4.98 15.81 7.50
C ILE A 64 -4.78 16.70 6.29
N LYS A 65 -4.65 18.02 6.53
CA LYS A 65 -4.25 19.00 5.52
C LYS A 65 -2.78 18.80 5.19
N LEU A 66 -2.49 17.84 4.32
CA LEU A 66 -1.17 17.72 3.72
C LEU A 66 -0.87 19.03 2.95
N PRO A 67 0.26 19.73 3.22
CA PRO A 67 0.62 20.95 2.51
C PRO A 67 0.67 20.78 0.98
N ILE A 68 0.94 19.56 0.52
CA ILE A 68 0.99 19.19 -0.90
C ILE A 68 -0.38 18.85 -1.50
N ALA A 69 -1.43 18.63 -0.69
CA ALA A 69 -2.75 18.23 -1.20
C ALA A 69 -3.33 19.22 -2.24
N PRO A 70 -3.22 20.55 -2.08
CA PRO A 70 -3.66 21.50 -3.11
C PRO A 70 -2.91 21.36 -4.44
N LEU A 71 -1.64 20.95 -4.40
CA LEU A 71 -0.79 20.82 -5.59
C LEU A 71 -1.17 19.59 -6.43
N ILE A 72 -1.64 18.52 -5.78
CA ILE A 72 -1.95 17.23 -6.44
C ILE A 72 -3.43 16.95 -6.66
N LYS A 73 -4.34 17.77 -6.08
CA LYS A 73 -5.80 17.52 -6.07
C LYS A 73 -6.43 17.25 -7.44
N ASN A 74 -5.87 17.84 -8.50
CA ASN A 74 -6.41 17.75 -9.87
C ASN A 74 -5.47 17.01 -10.83
N ALA A 75 -4.62 16.12 -10.31
CA ALA A 75 -3.74 15.31 -11.12
C ALA A 75 -4.56 14.33 -11.98
N PRO A 76 -4.46 14.38 -13.32
CA PRO A 76 -5.17 13.45 -14.17
C PRO A 76 -4.57 12.04 -14.04
N VAL A 77 -5.45 11.05 -14.02
CA VAL A 77 -5.09 9.63 -13.79
C VAL A 77 -5.05 8.80 -15.07
N ASP A 78 -5.59 9.32 -16.16
CA ASP A 78 -5.63 8.64 -17.45
C ASP A 78 -4.24 8.65 -18.14
N SER A 79 -4.09 7.77 -19.13
CA SER A 79 -2.81 7.51 -19.81
C SER A 79 -2.54 8.41 -21.01
N THR A 80 -3.40 9.40 -21.29
CA THR A 80 -3.24 10.27 -22.48
C THR A 80 -1.97 11.12 -22.40
N SER A 81 -1.46 11.54 -23.55
CA SER A 81 -0.28 12.43 -23.64
C SER A 81 -0.49 13.73 -22.87
N LYS A 82 -1.67 14.34 -23.00
CA LYS A 82 -2.07 15.55 -22.27
C LYS A 82 -2.07 15.35 -20.75
N SER A 83 -2.52 14.20 -20.28
CA SER A 83 -2.50 13.87 -18.86
C SER A 83 -1.09 13.59 -18.33
N LYS A 84 -0.19 13.07 -19.17
CA LYS A 84 1.25 12.98 -18.83
C LYS A 84 1.90 14.35 -18.71
N GLU A 85 1.65 15.25 -19.66
CA GLU A 85 2.16 16.63 -19.63
C GLU A 85 1.69 17.37 -18.37
N LYS A 86 0.40 17.31 -18.08
CA LYS A 86 -0.19 17.94 -16.90
C LYS A 86 0.34 17.35 -15.58
N ARG A 87 0.64 16.05 -15.53
CA ARG A 87 1.35 15.46 -14.38
C ARG A 87 2.79 15.97 -14.27
N GLY A 88 3.49 16.15 -15.39
CA GLY A 88 4.81 16.78 -15.42
C GLY A 88 4.82 18.19 -14.83
N GLU A 89 3.82 19.01 -15.16
CA GLU A 89 3.66 20.34 -14.57
C GLU A 89 3.45 20.29 -13.04
N ILE A 90 2.65 19.33 -12.56
CA ILE A 90 2.40 19.15 -11.12
C ILE A 90 3.70 18.74 -10.40
N VAL A 91 4.49 17.85 -11.01
CA VAL A 91 5.81 17.47 -10.48
C VAL A 91 6.74 18.68 -10.39
N ASN A 92 6.80 19.53 -11.42
CA ASN A 92 7.60 20.75 -11.37
C ASN A 92 7.15 21.68 -10.25
N LYS A 93 5.83 21.85 -10.04
CA LYS A 93 5.29 22.64 -8.91
C LYS A 93 5.68 22.07 -7.55
N LEU A 94 5.73 20.74 -7.42
CA LEU A 94 6.19 20.08 -6.19
C LEU A 94 7.67 20.35 -5.93
N ILE A 95 8.52 20.23 -6.96
CA ILE A 95 9.97 20.50 -6.84
C ILE A 95 10.21 21.94 -6.38
N GLU A 96 9.55 22.91 -6.99
CA GLU A 96 9.68 24.32 -6.61
C GLU A 96 9.14 24.59 -5.20
N HIS A 97 8.03 23.96 -4.82
CA HIS A 97 7.51 24.05 -3.45
C HIS A 97 8.54 23.59 -2.41
N TYR A 98 9.25 22.47 -2.65
CA TYR A 98 10.27 22.00 -1.72
C TYR A 98 11.53 22.88 -1.72
N ARG A 99 12.02 23.31 -2.89
CA ARG A 99 13.16 24.25 -2.98
C ARG A 99 12.95 25.55 -2.20
N GLN A 100 11.74 26.11 -2.26
CA GLN A 100 11.40 27.34 -1.53
C GLN A 100 11.28 27.15 -0.01
N ASN A 101 11.07 25.91 0.45
CA ASN A 101 11.00 25.61 1.88
C ASN A 101 12.37 25.21 2.45
N GLU A 102 13.23 24.52 1.67
CA GLU A 102 14.62 24.25 2.07
C GLU A 102 15.44 25.54 2.24
N ASN A 103 15.22 26.54 1.37
CA ASN A 103 15.94 27.83 1.44
C ASN A 103 15.46 28.78 2.56
N LYS A 104 14.57 28.33 3.45
CA LYS A 104 14.08 29.13 4.60
C LYS A 104 14.67 28.72 5.95
N GLU A 105 15.39 27.59 6.01
CA GLU A 105 16.08 27.13 7.22
C GLU A 105 17.61 27.37 7.16
N GLY A 106 18.04 28.43 6.46
CA GLY A 106 19.43 28.89 6.39
C GLY A 106 19.64 30.23 7.09
#